data_AF-A0A971VX70-F1
#
_entry.id   AF-A0A971VX70-F1
#
_cell.length_a   1.000
_cell.length_b   1.000
_cell.length_c   1.000
_cell.angle_alpha   90.00
_cell.angle_beta   90.00
_cell.angle_gamma   90.00
#
_symmetry.space_group_name_H-M   'P 1'
#
loop_
_entity.id
_entity.type
_entity.pdbx_description
1 polymer ?
#
loop_
_entity_poly.entity_id
_entity_poly.type
_entity_poly.pdbx_seq_one_letter_code
_entity_poly.pdbx_strand_id
1 'polypeptide(L)' 'MIFIDLDNIYKDRNIPNKYIMTLVVSARARQLSERKGAICGYDEKFITRAVEDLADGKIKYSFIDLPAKKIADEPLEA' A
#
# COMPACT_ATOMS: atom_id res chain seq x y z
N MET A 1 11.07 15.05 -13.66
CA MET A 1 9.68 14.88 -13.20
C MET A 1 9.10 13.70 -13.97
N ILE A 2 8.64 12.65 -13.30
CA ILE A 2 8.09 11.46 -13.97
C ILE A 2 6.61 11.76 -14.24
N PHE A 3 6.19 11.68 -15.51
CA PHE A 3 4.77 11.72 -15.86
C PHE A 3 4.17 10.34 -15.60
N ILE A 4 3.14 10.27 -14.78
CA ILE A 4 2.43 9.03 -14.47
C ILE A 4 0.95 9.25 -14.75
N ASP A 5 0.41 8.44 -15.65
CA ASP A 5 -1.00 8.46 -16.00
C ASP A 5 -1.84 7.71 -14.97
N LEU A 6 -2.17 8.42 -13.88
CA LEU A 6 -2.97 7.87 -12.79
C LEU A 6 -4.38 7.46 -13.25
N ASP A 7 -4.93 8.12 -14.27
CA ASP A 7 -6.29 7.87 -14.75
C ASP A 7 -6.43 6.55 -15.50
N ASN A 8 -5.33 6.10 -16.11
CA ASN A 8 -5.28 4.80 -16.78
C ASN A 8 -4.86 3.67 -15.83
N ILE A 9 -3.95 3.93 -14.89
CA ILE A 9 -3.45 2.89 -13.96
C ILE A 9 -4.57 2.23 -13.16
N TYR A 10 -5.52 2.99 -12.59
CA TYR A 10 -6.56 2.37 -11.77
C TYR A 10 -7.52 1.52 -12.62
N LYS A 11 -7.75 1.88 -13.88
CA LYS A 11 -8.58 1.12 -14.82
C LYS A 11 -7.89 -0.17 -15.23
N ASP A 12 -6.62 -0.09 -15.64
CA ASP A 12 -5.81 -1.23 -16.10
C ASP A 12 -5.58 -2.26 -14.99
N ARG A 13 -5.53 -1.79 -13.74
CA ARG A 13 -5.34 -2.63 -12.55
C ARG A 13 -6.63 -3.07 -11.89
N ASN A 14 -7.79 -2.83 -12.53
CA ASN A 14 -9.11 -3.23 -12.05
C ASN A 14 -9.40 -2.72 -10.62
N ILE A 15 -9.00 -1.48 -10.35
CA ILE A 15 -9.24 -0.79 -9.08
C ILE A 15 -10.51 0.06 -9.24
N PRO A 16 -11.48 0.00 -8.31
CA PRO A 16 -12.79 0.61 -8.55
C PRO A 16 -12.78 2.13 -8.74
N ASN A 17 -11.83 2.83 -8.10
CA ASN A 17 -11.68 4.28 -8.22
C ASN A 17 -10.28 4.74 -7.76
N LYS A 18 -9.95 5.99 -8.11
CA LYS A 18 -8.67 6.63 -7.73
C LYS A 18 -8.41 6.72 -6.23
N TYR A 19 -9.46 6.76 -5.39
CA TYR A 19 -9.29 6.85 -3.93
C TYR A 19 -8.81 5.52 -3.34
N ILE A 20 -9.35 4.41 -3.84
CA ILE A 20 -8.88 3.07 -3.47
C ILE A 20 -7.44 2.87 -3.96
N MET A 21 -7.12 3.35 -5.17
CA MET A 21 -5.73 3.35 -5.65
C MET A 21 -4.80 4.10 -4.69
N THR A 22 -5.20 5.27 -4.18
CA THR A 22 -4.43 6.01 -3.16
C THR A 22 -4.20 5.17 -1.89
N LEU A 23 -5.20 4.43 -1.43
CA LEU A 23 -5.05 3.52 -0.28
C LEU A 23 -4.04 2.40 -0.58
N VAL A 24 -4.09 1.80 -1.77
CA VAL A 24 -3.13 0.76 -2.18
C VAL A 24 -1.70 1.32 -2.25
N VAL A 25 -1.52 2.47 -2.90
CA VAL A 25 -0.21 3.13 -3.04
C VAL A 25 0.36 3.52 -1.68
N SER A 26 -0.46 4.12 -0.80
CA SER A 26 -0.02 4.51 0.54
C SER A 26 0.34 3.30 1.42
N ALA A 27 -0.46 2.23 1.39
CA ALA A 27 -0.14 0.98 2.08
C ALA A 27 1.18 0.39 1.58
N ARG A 28 1.42 0.38 0.25
CA ARG A 28 2.67 -0.11 -0.33
C ARG A 28 3.85 0.79 0.04
N ALA A 29 3.71 2.10 -0.05
CA ALA A 29 4.76 3.05 0.33
C ALA A 29 5.15 2.87 1.81
N ARG A 30 4.17 2.65 2.69
CA ARG A 30 4.39 2.33 4.10
C ARG A 30 5.19 1.03 4.27
N GLN A 31 4.80 -0.05 3.59
CA GLN A 31 5.58 -1.31 3.61
C GLN A 31 7.02 -1.11 3.16
N LEU A 32 7.24 -0.30 2.11
CA LEU A 32 8.58 0.00 1.60
C LEU A 32 9.40 0.86 2.58
N SER A 33 8.75 1.74 3.34
CA SER A 33 9.38 2.55 4.38
C SER A 33 9.73 1.71 5.62
N GLU A 34 8.79 0.92 6.14
CA GLU A 34 8.96 0.10 7.35
C GLU A 34 10.01 -1.00 7.16
N ARG A 35 10.06 -1.65 5.98
CA ARG A 35 11.09 -2.65 5.66
C ARG A 35 12.52 -2.09 5.67
N LYS A 36 12.67 -0.77 5.62
CA LYS A 36 13.94 -0.10 5.33
C LYS A 36 14.57 0.60 6.53
N GLY A 37 14.00 0.45 7.73
CA GLY A 37 14.57 0.96 8.99
C GLY A 37 16.01 0.55 9.32
N ALA A 38 16.73 -0.14 8.40
CA ALA A 38 18.11 -0.57 8.52
C ALA A 38 19.05 -0.14 7.37
N ILE A 39 18.59 0.51 6.29
CA ILE A 39 19.44 0.76 5.10
C ILE A 39 19.49 2.26 4.76
N CYS A 40 20.50 2.94 5.33
CA CYS A 40 20.87 4.33 5.04
C CYS A 40 21.42 4.45 3.60
N GLY A 41 21.04 5.51 2.87
CA GLY A 41 21.64 5.85 1.55
C GLY A 41 20.76 5.57 0.32
N TYR A 42 19.48 5.28 0.50
CA TYR A 42 18.60 4.94 -0.60
C TYR A 42 17.63 6.09 -0.90
N ASP A 43 17.74 6.68 -2.09
CA ASP A 43 16.93 7.82 -2.56
C ASP A 43 15.43 7.65 -2.20
N GLU A 44 14.93 8.51 -1.31
CA GLU A 44 13.67 8.32 -0.57
C GLU A 44 12.44 8.68 -1.41
N LYS A 45 12.15 7.84 -2.41
CA LYS A 45 10.97 8.01 -3.28
C LYS A 45 10.00 6.83 -3.14
N PHE A 46 9.57 6.57 -1.90
CA PHE A 46 8.68 5.44 -1.59
C PHE A 46 7.34 5.51 -2.32
N ILE A 47 6.79 6.72 -2.45
CA ILE A 47 5.54 6.93 -3.18
C ILE A 47 5.74 6.62 -4.66
N THR A 48 6.79 7.17 -5.29
CA THR A 48 7.11 6.89 -6.70
C THR A 48 7.24 5.40 -6.95
N ARG A 49 7.97 4.69 -6.10
CA ARG A 49 8.11 3.23 -6.20
C ARG A 49 6.83 2.46 -6.00
N ALA A 50 6.00 2.88 -5.06
CA ALA A 50 4.71 2.24 -4.84
C ALA A 50 3.81 2.40 -6.07
N VAL A 51 3.88 3.54 -6.74
CA VAL A 51 3.14 3.79 -7.99
C VAL A 51 3.72 2.97 -9.14
N GLU A 52 5.04 2.87 -9.27
CA GLU A 52 5.70 1.98 -10.25
C GLU A 52 5.35 0.50 -10.00
N ASP A 53 5.41 0.04 -8.75
CA ASP A 53 5.04 -1.32 -8.38
C ASP A 53 3.57 -1.63 -8.75
N LEU A 54 2.69 -0.65 -8.60
CA LEU A 54 1.30 -0.78 -9.02
C LEU A 54 1.17 -0.78 -10.55
N ALA A 55 1.85 0.16 -11.21
CA ALA A 55 1.84 0.31 -12.66
C ALA A 55 2.46 -0.89 -13.38
N ASP A 56 3.40 -1.60 -12.77
CA ASP A 56 4.02 -2.84 -13.27
C ASP A 56 3.20 -4.09 -12.93
N GLY A 57 2.23 -3.99 -12.02
CA GLY A 57 1.43 -5.13 -11.56
C GLY A 57 2.15 -6.03 -10.56
N LYS A 58 3.22 -5.53 -9.93
CA LYS A 58 3.94 -6.20 -8.83
C LYS A 58 3.10 -6.28 -7.56
N ILE A 59 2.09 -5.41 -7.44
CA ILE A 59 1.09 -5.45 -6.37
C ILE A 59 -0.32 -5.60 -6.97
N LYS A 60 -1.18 -6.32 -6.25
CA LYS A 60 -2.59 -6.49 -6.60
C LYS A 60 -3.47 -5.92 -5.51
N TYR A 61 -4.55 -5.28 -5.93
CA TYR A 61 -5.61 -4.85 -5.05
C TYR A 61 -6.55 -6.03 -4.76
N SER A 62 -6.82 -6.27 -3.48
CA SER A 62 -7.81 -7.25 -3.00
C SER A 62 -8.39 -6.79 -1.68
N PHE A 63 -9.71 -6.94 -1.50
CA PHE A 63 -10.30 -6.84 -0.17
C PHE A 63 -9.93 -8.08 0.63
N ILE A 64 -9.46 -7.85 1.86
CA ILE A 64 -9.27 -8.92 2.83
C ILE A 64 -10.39 -8.73 3.86
N ASP A 65 -11.38 -9.60 3.83
CA ASP A 65 -12.33 -9.75 4.93
C ASP A 65 -11.59 -10.40 6.09
N LEU A 66 -10.83 -9.58 6.83
CA LEU A 66 -10.22 -10.03 8.07
C LEU A 66 -11.37 -10.28 9.06
N PRO A 67 -11.54 -11.51 9.58
CA PRO A 67 -12.49 -11.72 10.65
C PRO A 67 -12.09 -10.78 11.79
N ALA A 68 -13.05 -9.98 12.26
CA ALA A 68 -12.84 -9.02 13.34
C ALA A 68 -12.01 -9.71 14.43
N LYS A 69 -10.77 -9.22 14.62
CA LYS A 69 -9.84 -9.75 15.60
C LYS A 69 -10.60 -9.73 16.93
N LYS A 70 -11.02 -10.90 17.44
CA LYS A 70 -11.62 -11.02 18.77
C LYS A 70 -10.60 -10.39 19.70
N ILE A 71 -10.93 -9.22 20.21
CA ILE A 71 -10.21 -8.60 21.32
C ILE A 71 -10.39 -9.63 22.43
N ALA A 72 -9.32 -10.34 22.77
CA ALA A 72 -9.32 -11.16 23.96
C ALA A 72 -9.46 -10.17 25.12
N ASP A 73 -10.66 -10.14 25.72
CA ASP A 73 -10.84 -9.67 27.08
C ASP A 73 -9.90 -10.50 27.96
N GLU A 74 -8.72 -9.96 28.28
CA GLU A 74 -7.97 -10.42 29.44
C GLU A 74 -8.75 -9.95 30.67
N PRO A 75 -9.17 -10.85 31.58
CA PRO A 75 -9.75 -10.41 32.84
C PRO A 75 -8.64 -9.71 33.63
N LEU A 76 -8.86 -8.45 34.01
CA LEU A 76 -8.12 -7.83 35.09
C LEU A 76 -8.40 -8.64 36.35
N GLU A 77 -7.45 -9.46 36.77
CA GLU A 77 -7.48 -10.03 38.12
C GLU A 77 -7.37 -8.88 39.14
N ALA A 78 -8.28 -8.93 40.11
CA ALA A 78 -8.50 -7.95 41.16
C ALA A 78 -7.50 -8.07 42.31
#